data_AF-A0A5C6D0Y0-F1
#
_entry.id   AF-A0A5C6D0Y0-F1
#
_cell.length_a   1.000
_cell.length_b   1.000
_cell.length_c   1.000
_cell.angle_alpha   90.00
_cell.angle_beta   90.00
_cell.angle_gamma   90.00
#
_symmetry.space_group_name_H-M   'P 1'
#
loop_
_entity.id
_entity.type
_entity.pdbx_description
1 polymer ?
#
loop_
_entity_poly.entity_id
_entity_poly.type
_entity_poly.pdbx_seq_one_letter_code
_entity_poly.pdbx_strand_id
1 'polypeptide(L)'
;MLTLIMVSIVSGASYDGILTINVADEQTGKPLAVRMELRNSRGKPVRVRPEGAVVLDDYLVFDGSITLELKKGNYEFFVEAGPEFETRKGHFTIDRHAEDSTDLKLARRVNMQNEGWWAADLDVSQEFENMPLLMRAAGLDYIPVTVSANNHGKCSEMKLRGNEPLSSLSPPLFGPWATLDNRRGGGLILIAEETPYPVCAADADEPSLEVLRSASEQGDQIIALSPFAWDLPLWIATGKLDAIQLIHRHALVDKVIDNEEGGYRRDKKFYPGAMGNGRWSEAIYHHLLNCGLQIPPVAGSGSGINGNPVGTNRVYAWCEREFSREAWFDALRAGQVMVTNGPLLRTNVEGHPPGHVFSLGAGESHDFQISLSLTFYEKAAVEYLEILKDGHVVHQIRLRDLAQNQGRLPLLTFNSSGWFAVRAMTSNTKNYQFATTGPYYVQSEYQPRVSRRSVQFFLDWLDVAEREFAGDQAATNEIKAARPFWLVLLEKANTE
;
A
#
# COMPACT_ATOMS: atom_id res chain seq x y z
N MET A 1 -52.94 32.23 39.62
CA MET A 1 -53.03 30.79 39.28
C MET A 1 -52.14 30.59 38.05
N LEU A 2 -50.84 30.37 38.26
CA LEU A 2 -49.87 30.14 37.18
C LEU A 2 -49.73 28.62 37.02
N THR A 3 -50.16 28.10 35.87
CA THR A 3 -50.01 26.70 35.52
C THR A 3 -48.63 26.50 34.90
N LEU A 4 -47.73 25.86 35.66
CA LEU A 4 -46.43 25.40 35.16
C LEU A 4 -46.69 24.19 34.26
N ILE A 5 -46.51 24.33 32.95
CA ILE A 5 -46.47 23.19 32.02
C ILE A 5 -45.05 22.63 32.09
N MET A 6 -44.86 21.58 32.89
CA MET A 6 -43.71 20.69 32.74
C MET A 6 -43.88 19.93 31.43
N VAL A 7 -43.14 20.33 30.40
CA VAL A 7 -42.91 19.47 29.23
C VAL A 7 -41.85 18.45 29.66
N SER A 8 -42.31 17.28 30.07
CA SER A 8 -41.47 16.10 30.22
C SER A 8 -41.03 15.62 28.83
N ILE A 9 -39.81 16.01 28.42
CA ILE A 9 -39.13 15.36 27.30
C ILE A 9 -38.63 14.02 27.84
N VAL A 10 -39.48 12.99 27.75
CA VAL A 10 -39.03 11.60 27.89
C VAL A 10 -38.33 11.25 26.58
N SER A 11 -37.01 11.43 26.52
CA SER A 11 -36.20 10.77 25.51
C SER A 11 -36.19 9.28 25.85
N GLY A 12 -37.11 8.52 25.26
CA GLY A 12 -37.07 7.06 25.38
C GLY A 12 -35.71 6.56 24.91
N ALA A 13 -34.97 5.86 25.77
CA ALA A 13 -33.63 5.35 25.44
C ALA A 13 -33.70 4.54 24.14
N SER A 14 -32.93 4.95 23.13
CA SER A 14 -32.92 4.31 21.81
C SER A 14 -32.11 3.00 21.80
N TYR A 15 -31.59 2.58 22.94
CA TYR A 15 -30.81 1.36 23.15
C TYR A 15 -31.44 0.50 24.25
N ASP A 16 -31.14 -0.79 24.25
CA ASP A 16 -31.62 -1.71 25.29
C ASP A 16 -30.52 -2.00 26.34
N GLY A 17 -29.24 -1.83 26.01
CA GLY A 17 -28.14 -2.02 26.96
C GLY A 17 -26.86 -1.29 26.52
N ILE A 18 -25.88 -1.28 27.42
CA ILE A 18 -24.59 -0.58 27.29
C ILE A 18 -23.47 -1.61 27.44
N LEU A 19 -22.47 -1.53 26.57
CA LEU A 19 -21.23 -2.30 26.69
C LEU A 19 -20.02 -1.37 26.58
N THR A 20 -19.17 -1.40 27.60
CA THR A 20 -17.85 -0.77 27.56
C THR A 20 -16.80 -1.80 27.14
N ILE A 21 -15.97 -1.45 26.16
CA ILE A 21 -14.87 -2.29 25.70
C ILE A 21 -13.57 -1.55 25.98
N ASN A 22 -12.68 -2.16 26.76
CA ASN A 22 -11.34 -1.66 27.00
C ASN A 22 -10.33 -2.52 26.24
N VAL A 23 -9.34 -1.90 25.62
CA VAL A 23 -8.36 -2.55 24.76
C VAL A 23 -6.96 -2.07 25.11
N ALA A 24 -6.07 -3.01 25.35
CA ALA A 24 -4.69 -2.72 25.74
C ALA A 24 -3.70 -3.74 25.18
N ASP A 25 -2.45 -3.32 25.10
CA ASP A 25 -1.32 -4.19 24.77
C ASP A 25 -1.13 -5.19 25.91
N GLU A 26 -1.07 -6.48 25.58
CA GLU A 26 -0.95 -7.56 26.57
C GLU A 26 0.34 -7.46 27.38
N GLN A 27 1.45 -7.05 26.75
CA GLN A 27 2.77 -7.02 27.37
C GLN A 27 2.96 -5.76 28.23
N THR A 28 2.55 -4.61 27.72
CA THR A 28 2.80 -3.31 28.39
C THR A 28 1.64 -2.83 29.25
N GLY A 29 0.44 -3.37 29.04
CA GLY A 29 -0.80 -2.93 29.68
C GLY A 29 -1.29 -1.56 29.22
N LYS A 30 -0.59 -0.88 28.30
CA LYS A 30 -0.96 0.44 27.80
C LYS A 30 -2.20 0.36 26.89
N PRO A 31 -3.08 1.39 26.90
CA PRO A 31 -4.18 1.48 25.96
C PRO A 31 -3.71 1.38 24.50
N LEU A 32 -4.50 0.71 23.65
CA LEU A 32 -4.24 0.61 22.22
C LEU A 32 -5.32 1.32 21.41
N ALA A 33 -4.90 2.08 20.41
CA ALA A 33 -5.75 2.47 19.31
C ALA A 33 -6.06 1.24 18.46
N VAL A 34 -7.34 1.01 18.16
CA VAL A 34 -7.78 -0.18 17.45
C VAL A 34 -8.88 0.13 16.45
N ARG A 35 -8.95 -0.69 15.41
CA ARG A 35 -10.10 -0.80 14.54
C ARG A 35 -10.98 -1.96 15.02
N MET A 36 -12.27 -1.71 15.18
CA MET A 36 -13.26 -2.73 15.50
C MET A 36 -14.34 -2.82 14.44
N GLU A 37 -14.57 -4.03 13.95
CA GLU A 37 -15.77 -4.38 13.20
C GLU A 37 -16.78 -5.02 14.13
N LEU A 38 -18.02 -4.54 14.11
CA LEU A 38 -19.12 -5.07 14.92
C LEU A 38 -20.22 -5.61 14.00
N ARG A 39 -20.66 -6.85 14.23
CA ARG A 39 -21.69 -7.53 13.43
C ARG A 39 -22.81 -8.05 14.32
N ASN A 40 -24.04 -8.07 13.80
CA ASN A 40 -25.18 -8.70 14.48
C ASN A 40 -25.24 -10.22 14.18
N SER A 41 -26.20 -10.90 14.80
CA SER A 41 -26.46 -12.33 14.59
C SER A 41 -26.71 -12.78 13.15
N ARG A 42 -26.99 -11.86 12.22
CA ARG A 42 -27.12 -12.14 10.77
C ARG A 42 -25.82 -11.89 10.00
N GLY A 43 -24.72 -11.63 10.70
CA GLY A 43 -23.43 -11.29 10.12
C GLY A 43 -23.37 -9.90 9.45
N LYS A 44 -24.40 -9.05 9.64
CA LYS A 44 -24.42 -7.70 9.05
C LYS A 44 -23.68 -6.71 9.95
N PRO A 45 -22.89 -5.79 9.39
CA PRO A 45 -22.28 -4.70 10.15
C PRO A 45 -23.32 -3.91 10.95
N VAL A 46 -22.94 -3.52 12.17
CA VAL A 46 -23.75 -2.73 13.09
C VAL A 46 -23.16 -1.33 13.14
N ARG A 47 -23.94 -0.35 12.71
CA ARG A 47 -23.51 1.05 12.68
C ARG A 47 -23.91 1.74 13.97
N VAL A 48 -22.92 2.14 14.73
CA VAL A 48 -23.03 2.95 15.95
C VAL A 48 -22.10 4.14 15.83
N ARG A 49 -22.41 5.23 16.54
CA ARG A 49 -21.59 6.46 16.56
C ARG A 49 -21.32 6.88 18.00
N PRO A 50 -20.56 6.06 18.75
CA PRO A 50 -20.21 6.40 20.12
C PRO A 50 -19.29 7.63 20.15
N GLU A 51 -19.36 8.39 21.23
CA GLU A 51 -18.45 9.51 21.47
C GLU A 51 -17.00 9.00 21.55
N GLY A 52 -16.05 9.75 20.97
CA GLY A 52 -14.63 9.39 20.99
C GLY A 52 -14.18 8.37 19.95
N ALA A 53 -15.06 7.92 19.05
CA ALA A 53 -14.71 7.04 17.93
C ALA A 53 -14.83 7.75 16.56
N VAL A 54 -13.94 7.36 15.64
CA VAL A 54 -14.07 7.66 14.21
C VAL A 54 -14.78 6.50 13.54
N VAL A 55 -15.90 6.76 12.88
CA VAL A 55 -16.72 5.73 12.22
C VAL A 55 -16.52 5.81 10.71
N LEU A 56 -16.04 4.73 10.11
CA LEU A 56 -15.75 4.64 8.68
C LEU A 56 -16.42 3.39 8.11
N ASP A 57 -17.42 3.59 7.25
CA ASP A 57 -18.25 2.56 6.64
C ASP A 57 -18.79 1.49 7.63
N ASP A 58 -18.08 0.37 7.74
CA ASP A 58 -18.47 -0.83 8.48
C ASP A 58 -17.60 -1.07 9.73
N TYR A 59 -16.69 -0.16 10.06
CA TYR A 59 -15.85 -0.25 11.26
C TYR A 59 -15.80 1.06 12.04
N LEU A 60 -15.42 0.94 13.31
CA LEU A 60 -15.13 2.06 14.20
C LEU A 60 -13.67 2.01 14.64
N VAL A 61 -13.06 3.16 14.84
CA VAL A 61 -11.70 3.31 15.34
C VAL A 61 -11.74 4.13 16.62
N PHE A 62 -11.11 3.65 17.67
CA PHE A 62 -11.10 4.29 19.00
C PHE A 62 -9.78 4.00 19.72
N ASP A 63 -9.48 4.78 20.76
CA ASP A 63 -8.25 4.67 21.54
C ASP A 63 -8.53 4.15 22.95
N GLY A 64 -8.10 2.93 23.24
CA GLY A 64 -8.11 2.37 24.58
C GLY A 64 -9.47 1.92 25.09
N SER A 65 -10.50 2.75 25.05
CA SER A 65 -11.83 2.41 25.57
C SER A 65 -12.94 3.01 24.72
N ILE A 66 -14.06 2.29 24.61
CA ILE A 66 -15.27 2.80 23.97
C ILE A 66 -16.52 2.24 24.64
N THR A 67 -17.54 3.08 24.77
CA THR A 67 -18.86 2.67 25.29
C THR A 67 -19.88 2.62 24.16
N LEU A 68 -20.54 1.48 24.01
CA LEU A 68 -21.50 1.21 22.95
C LEU A 68 -22.91 1.12 23.51
N GLU A 69 -23.80 1.94 22.98
CA GLU A 69 -25.24 1.82 23.21
C GLU A 69 -25.84 0.89 22.15
N LEU A 70 -26.36 -0.27 22.57
CA LEU A 70 -26.77 -1.36 21.67
C LEU A 70 -28.21 -1.83 21.94
N LYS A 71 -28.84 -2.37 20.90
CA LYS A 71 -30.14 -3.05 21.02
C LYS A 71 -29.96 -4.45 21.60
N LYS A 72 -31.04 -5.01 22.15
CA LYS A 72 -31.04 -6.39 22.64
C LYS A 72 -30.70 -7.34 21.49
N GLY A 73 -29.73 -8.21 21.69
CA GLY A 73 -29.35 -9.20 20.69
C GLY A 73 -27.94 -9.74 20.85
N ASN A 74 -27.57 -10.63 19.93
CA ASN A 74 -26.24 -11.24 19.88
C ASN A 74 -25.38 -10.51 18.87
N TYR A 75 -24.12 -10.29 19.26
CA TYR A 75 -23.13 -9.56 18.49
C TYR A 75 -21.84 -10.37 18.37
N GLU A 76 -21.18 -10.24 17.23
CA GLU A 76 -19.79 -10.66 17.03
C GLU A 76 -18.93 -9.41 16.79
N PHE A 77 -17.69 -9.44 17.26
CA PHE A 77 -16.74 -8.37 16.99
C PHE A 77 -15.39 -8.91 16.53
N PHE A 78 -14.66 -8.05 15.81
CA PHE A 78 -13.26 -8.25 15.43
C PHE A 78 -12.49 -7.00 15.77
N VAL A 79 -11.50 -7.08 16.66
CA VAL A 79 -10.63 -5.97 17.06
C VAL A 79 -9.20 -6.22 16.58
N GLU A 80 -8.58 -5.20 16.01
CA GLU A 80 -7.20 -5.23 15.54
C GLU A 80 -6.46 -3.92 15.79
N ALA A 81 -5.14 -4.03 16.00
CA ALA A 81 -4.19 -2.92 16.14
C ALA A 81 -3.10 -3.04 15.06
N GLY A 82 -3.48 -2.86 13.80
CA GLY A 82 -2.59 -3.11 12.66
C GLY A 82 -2.17 -4.60 12.51
N PRO A 83 -1.22 -4.90 11.61
CA PRO A 83 -0.80 -6.26 11.29
C PRO A 83 0.24 -6.83 12.26
N GLU A 84 0.78 -6.00 13.15
CA GLU A 84 1.80 -6.39 14.13
C GLU A 84 1.21 -7.06 15.38
N PHE A 85 -0.10 -6.98 15.57
CA PHE A 85 -0.83 -7.56 16.69
C PHE A 85 -1.76 -8.70 16.24
N GLU A 86 -2.03 -9.62 17.16
CA GLU A 86 -3.04 -10.65 16.99
C GLU A 86 -4.45 -10.03 16.89
N THR A 87 -5.27 -10.52 15.95
CA THR A 87 -6.66 -10.05 15.82
C THR A 87 -7.53 -10.77 16.85
N ARG A 88 -8.32 -10.02 17.61
CA ARG A 88 -9.24 -10.61 18.59
C ARG A 88 -10.64 -10.70 18.03
N LYS A 89 -11.12 -11.92 17.78
CA LYS A 89 -12.53 -12.21 17.51
C LYS A 89 -13.25 -12.56 18.82
N GLY A 90 -14.44 -12.03 19.03
CA GLY A 90 -15.30 -12.41 20.14
C GLY A 90 -16.79 -12.28 19.83
N HIS A 91 -17.61 -12.65 20.80
CA HIS A 91 -19.06 -12.48 20.74
C HIS A 91 -19.60 -12.12 22.13
N PHE A 92 -20.74 -11.42 22.16
CA PHE A 92 -21.45 -11.08 23.39
C PHE A 92 -22.96 -10.99 23.12
N THR A 93 -23.73 -10.99 24.20
CA THR A 93 -25.19 -10.81 24.16
C THR A 93 -25.54 -9.57 24.97
N ILE A 94 -26.36 -8.69 24.40
CA ILE A 94 -26.93 -7.55 25.11
C ILE A 94 -28.33 -7.91 25.55
N ASP A 95 -28.58 -7.86 26.85
CA ASP A 95 -29.90 -7.95 27.46
C ASP A 95 -30.47 -6.57 27.79
N ARG A 96 -31.77 -6.50 28.10
CA ARG A 96 -32.40 -5.23 28.48
C ARG A 96 -31.84 -4.72 29.80
N HIS A 97 -31.50 -3.45 29.83
CA HIS A 97 -30.86 -2.73 30.92
C HIS A 97 -29.50 -3.32 31.33
N ALA A 98 -28.85 -4.10 30.44
CA ALA A 98 -27.50 -4.57 30.66
C ALA A 98 -26.52 -3.38 30.65
N GLU A 99 -25.55 -3.42 31.56
CA GLU A 99 -24.43 -2.49 31.62
C GLU A 99 -23.18 -3.32 31.93
N ASP A 100 -22.49 -3.71 30.86
CA ASP A 100 -21.37 -4.64 30.91
C ASP A 100 -20.06 -3.98 30.53
N SER A 101 -18.95 -4.57 30.95
CA SER A 101 -17.60 -4.19 30.52
C SER A 101 -16.82 -5.42 30.09
N THR A 102 -16.01 -5.28 29.04
CA THR A 102 -15.11 -6.33 28.55
C THR A 102 -13.71 -5.78 28.33
N ASP A 103 -12.72 -6.45 28.90
CA ASP A 103 -11.31 -6.12 28.71
C ASP A 103 -10.68 -7.05 27.66
N LEU A 104 -10.09 -6.45 26.64
CA LEU A 104 -9.38 -7.12 25.55
C LEU A 104 -7.89 -6.81 25.65
N LYS A 105 -7.08 -7.86 25.72
CA LYS A 105 -5.62 -7.77 25.62
C LYS A 105 -5.19 -8.29 24.25
N LEU A 106 -4.41 -7.50 23.52
CA LEU A 106 -3.88 -7.87 22.21
C LEU A 106 -2.40 -8.18 22.33
N ALA A 107 -2.02 -9.39 21.91
CA ALA A 107 -0.64 -9.84 21.87
C ALA A 107 0.08 -9.25 20.65
N ARG A 108 1.21 -8.57 20.86
CA ARG A 108 2.09 -8.13 19.78
C ARG A 108 2.88 -9.33 19.25
N ARG A 109 2.83 -9.58 17.94
CA ARG A 109 3.55 -10.66 17.25
C ARG A 109 4.92 -10.24 16.75
N VAL A 110 5.07 -8.97 16.37
CA VAL A 110 6.32 -8.39 15.90
C VAL A 110 6.37 -6.90 16.25
N ASN A 111 7.56 -6.34 16.36
CA ASN A 111 7.76 -4.90 16.43
C ASN A 111 8.66 -4.51 15.25
N MET A 112 8.06 -4.02 14.17
CA MET A 112 8.78 -3.73 12.93
C MET A 112 9.78 -2.58 13.11
N GLN A 113 9.42 -1.57 13.92
CA GLN A 113 10.29 -0.43 14.23
C GLN A 113 11.56 -0.88 14.96
N ASN A 114 11.45 -1.83 15.92
CA ASN A 114 12.62 -2.41 16.59
C ASN A 114 13.53 -3.22 15.63
N GLU A 115 12.98 -3.71 14.52
CA GLU A 115 13.72 -4.39 13.45
C GLU A 115 14.22 -3.39 12.36
N GLY A 116 13.94 -2.10 12.50
CA GLY A 116 14.36 -1.04 11.57
C GLY A 116 13.39 -0.73 10.43
N TRP A 117 12.19 -1.31 10.46
CA TRP A 117 11.19 -1.18 9.40
C TRP A 117 10.08 -0.20 9.79
N TRP A 118 9.84 0.79 8.94
CA TRP A 118 8.90 1.88 9.18
C TRP A 118 7.82 1.92 8.10
N ALA A 119 6.56 1.88 8.53
CA ALA A 119 5.40 1.69 7.68
C ALA A 119 4.82 3.00 7.14
N ALA A 120 4.44 3.01 5.86
CA ALA A 120 3.68 4.08 5.25
C ALA A 120 2.52 3.56 4.41
N ASP A 121 1.50 4.41 4.28
CA ASP A 121 0.44 4.29 3.29
C ASP A 121 0.50 5.55 2.43
N LEU A 122 0.90 5.40 1.16
CA LEU A 122 1.19 6.52 0.27
C LEU A 122 -0.02 6.96 -0.55
N ASP A 123 -1.23 6.55 -0.20
CA ASP A 123 -2.45 6.96 -0.90
C ASP A 123 -3.62 7.07 0.08
N VAL A 124 -3.74 8.24 0.72
CA VAL A 124 -4.76 8.50 1.76
C VAL A 124 -5.35 9.88 1.57
N SER A 125 -6.68 9.93 1.40
CA SER A 125 -7.48 11.17 1.26
C SER A 125 -8.56 11.28 2.34
N GLN A 126 -8.32 10.65 3.49
CA GLN A 126 -9.20 10.73 4.67
C GLN A 126 -9.15 12.11 5.33
N GLU A 127 -10.16 12.42 6.15
CA GLU A 127 -10.20 13.67 6.92
C GLU A 127 -8.96 13.83 7.80
N PHE A 128 -8.29 14.98 7.65
CA PHE A 128 -7.01 15.27 8.30
C PHE A 128 -7.05 15.12 9.83
N GLU A 129 -8.15 15.55 10.45
CA GLU A 129 -8.35 15.54 11.91
C GLU A 129 -8.36 14.12 12.51
N ASN A 130 -8.73 13.12 11.70
CA ASN A 130 -8.81 11.73 12.13
C ASN A 130 -7.46 11.00 12.02
N MET A 131 -6.47 11.57 11.32
CA MET A 131 -5.20 10.89 11.00
C MET A 131 -4.44 10.36 12.22
N PRO A 132 -4.28 11.11 13.31
CA PRO A 132 -3.55 10.60 14.48
C PRO A 132 -4.13 9.28 15.01
N LEU A 133 -5.45 9.17 15.07
CA LEU A 133 -6.12 7.97 15.57
C LEU A 133 -6.04 6.83 14.56
N LEU A 134 -6.30 7.12 13.28
CA LEU A 134 -6.27 6.11 12.21
C LEU A 134 -4.88 5.51 12.02
N MET A 135 -3.82 6.33 12.08
CA MET A 135 -2.43 5.86 11.99
C MET A 135 -2.04 4.96 13.15
N ARG A 136 -2.34 5.37 14.40
CA ARG A 136 -2.04 4.54 15.57
C ARG A 136 -2.78 3.20 15.51
N ALA A 137 -4.05 3.19 15.11
CA ALA A 137 -4.83 1.97 14.97
C ALA A 137 -4.37 1.07 13.81
N ALA A 138 -3.82 1.65 12.75
CA ALA A 138 -3.30 0.92 11.59
C ALA A 138 -1.84 0.43 11.78
N GLY A 139 -1.11 0.98 12.76
CA GLY A 139 0.32 0.76 12.94
C GLY A 139 1.14 1.38 11.81
N LEU A 140 0.90 2.65 11.50
CA LEU A 140 1.62 3.39 10.46
C LEU A 140 2.49 4.50 11.05
N ASP A 141 3.62 4.73 10.42
CA ASP A 141 4.63 5.71 10.83
C ASP A 141 4.63 6.96 9.96
N TYR A 142 4.22 6.84 8.70
CA TYR A 142 4.21 7.94 7.74
C TYR A 142 2.95 7.93 6.86
N ILE A 143 2.25 9.07 6.75
CA ILE A 143 1.18 9.29 5.75
C ILE A 143 1.31 10.70 5.14
N PRO A 144 1.55 10.80 3.83
CA PRO A 144 1.33 12.04 3.08
C PRO A 144 -0.15 12.14 2.72
N VAL A 145 -0.91 12.98 3.45
CA VAL A 145 -2.35 13.14 3.21
C VAL A 145 -2.57 13.90 1.91
N THR A 146 -3.38 13.35 1.02
CA THR A 146 -3.80 14.00 -0.22
C THR A 146 -4.75 15.15 0.09
N VAL A 147 -4.36 16.37 -0.27
CA VAL A 147 -5.16 17.57 -0.04
C VAL A 147 -5.78 18.17 -1.29
N SER A 148 -5.29 17.83 -2.48
CA SER A 148 -6.00 18.16 -3.71
C SER A 148 -5.84 17.07 -4.77
N ALA A 149 -6.81 17.01 -5.67
CA ALA A 149 -6.83 16.06 -6.77
C ALA A 149 -7.43 16.73 -8.02
N ASN A 150 -6.78 16.54 -9.16
CA ASN A 150 -7.32 16.89 -10.47
C ASN A 150 -7.76 15.61 -11.19
N ASN A 151 -9.08 15.43 -11.35
CA ASN A 151 -9.66 14.25 -11.99
C ASN A 151 -10.28 14.64 -13.32
N HIS A 152 -9.56 14.41 -14.42
CA HIS A 152 -9.98 14.79 -15.78
C HIS A 152 -10.43 16.27 -15.88
N GLY A 153 -9.64 17.19 -15.32
CA GLY A 153 -9.93 18.63 -15.29
C GLY A 153 -10.84 19.08 -14.14
N LYS A 154 -11.37 18.15 -13.34
CA LYS A 154 -12.19 18.47 -12.18
C LYS A 154 -11.33 18.51 -10.92
N CYS A 155 -11.11 19.72 -10.43
CA CYS A 155 -10.41 19.93 -9.16
C CYS A 155 -11.28 19.56 -7.95
N SER A 156 -10.65 18.91 -6.98
CA SER A 156 -11.16 18.64 -5.63
C SER A 156 -10.11 19.06 -4.63
N GLU A 157 -10.48 19.86 -3.62
CA GLU A 157 -9.58 20.30 -2.55
C GLU A 157 -10.17 19.98 -1.18
N MET A 158 -9.33 19.46 -0.30
CA MET A 158 -9.64 19.28 1.11
C MET A 158 -9.64 20.64 1.80
N LYS A 159 -10.72 20.93 2.53
CA LYS A 159 -10.79 22.15 3.34
C LYS A 159 -9.96 21.97 4.61
N LEU A 160 -8.78 22.57 4.62
CA LEU A 160 -7.97 22.72 5.82
C LEU A 160 -8.49 23.93 6.64
N ARG A 161 -8.62 23.76 7.95
CA ARG A 161 -9.02 24.75 8.97
C ARG A 161 -7.88 25.71 9.34
N GLY A 162 -6.69 25.57 8.75
CA GLY A 162 -5.58 26.52 8.84
C GLY A 162 -4.75 26.43 10.13
N ASN A 163 -5.02 25.43 10.98
CA ASN A 163 -4.32 25.14 12.24
C ASN A 163 -4.19 23.63 12.46
N GLU A 164 -4.28 22.85 11.39
CA GLU A 164 -4.06 21.41 11.40
C GLU A 164 -2.76 21.09 12.15
N PRO A 165 -2.80 20.21 13.16
CA PRO A 165 -1.59 19.78 13.81
C PRO A 165 -0.76 18.99 12.79
N LEU A 166 0.26 19.62 12.23
CA LEU A 166 1.34 18.90 11.56
C LEU A 166 2.05 18.07 12.62
N SER A 167 2.31 16.80 12.32
CA SER A 167 3.20 16.03 13.19
C SER A 167 4.61 16.63 13.05
N SER A 168 5.09 17.30 14.10
CA SER A 168 6.39 17.98 14.10
C SER A 168 7.55 17.06 14.52
N LEU A 169 7.28 15.79 14.87
CA LEU A 169 8.22 14.89 15.56
C LEU A 169 7.92 13.39 15.33
N SER A 170 8.82 12.56 15.87
CA SER A 170 8.90 11.08 15.87
C SER A 170 7.54 10.35 15.73
N PRO A 171 7.46 9.24 14.95
CA PRO A 171 6.23 8.65 14.44
C PRO A 171 5.08 8.49 15.44
N PRO A 172 3.81 8.65 14.97
CA PRO A 172 3.40 8.81 13.57
C PRO A 172 3.59 10.23 12.99
N LEU A 173 4.16 10.31 11.78
CA LEU A 173 4.38 11.52 10.99
C LEU A 173 3.34 11.64 9.86
N PHE A 174 2.60 12.76 9.81
CA PHE A 174 1.65 13.03 8.74
C PHE A 174 1.51 14.52 8.47
N GLY A 175 1.10 14.85 7.25
CA GLY A 175 0.92 16.22 6.81
C GLY A 175 0.22 16.31 5.45
N PRO A 176 -0.23 17.53 5.06
CA PRO A 176 -0.98 17.81 3.83
C PRO A 176 -0.04 17.85 2.61
N TRP A 177 0.75 16.80 2.46
CA TRP A 177 1.94 16.78 1.61
C TRP A 177 1.71 16.17 0.24
N ALA A 178 0.51 15.66 -0.06
CA ALA A 178 0.24 14.99 -1.31
C ALA A 178 -0.82 15.68 -2.18
N THR A 179 -0.66 15.59 -3.49
CA THR A 179 -1.68 15.90 -4.50
C THR A 179 -1.78 14.78 -5.53
N LEU A 180 -2.95 14.64 -6.15
CA LEU A 180 -3.22 13.62 -7.17
C LEU A 180 -3.46 14.26 -8.53
N ASP A 181 -2.69 13.86 -9.53
CA ASP A 181 -2.96 14.17 -10.94
C ASP A 181 -3.54 12.93 -11.63
N ASN A 182 -4.85 12.92 -11.89
CA ASN A 182 -5.56 11.90 -12.66
C ASN A 182 -6.16 12.48 -13.95
N ARG A 183 -5.54 13.51 -14.55
CA ARG A 183 -6.09 14.15 -15.74
C ARG A 183 -6.08 13.22 -16.95
N ARG A 184 -4.96 12.53 -17.18
CA ARG A 184 -4.76 11.68 -18.36
C ARG A 184 -3.77 10.55 -18.07
N GLY A 185 -3.93 9.45 -18.79
CA GLY A 185 -2.86 8.47 -18.92
C GLY A 185 -2.64 7.60 -17.68
N GLY A 186 -3.53 7.67 -16.70
CA GLY A 186 -3.38 7.05 -15.39
C GLY A 186 -3.37 8.13 -14.31
N GLY A 187 -2.69 7.84 -13.20
CA GLY A 187 -2.59 8.80 -12.10
C GLY A 187 -1.20 8.87 -11.49
N LEU A 188 -0.81 10.08 -11.09
CA LEU A 188 0.37 10.37 -10.29
C LEU A 188 -0.06 10.85 -8.91
N ILE A 189 0.69 10.45 -7.87
CA ILE A 189 0.69 11.16 -6.60
C ILE A 189 2.02 11.90 -6.46
N LEU A 190 1.93 13.18 -6.13
CA LEU A 190 3.05 14.11 -5.97
C LEU A 190 3.17 14.42 -4.48
N ILE A 191 4.31 14.09 -3.87
CA ILE A 191 4.53 14.21 -2.43
C ILE A 191 5.67 15.20 -2.17
N ALA A 192 5.36 16.35 -1.58
CA ALA A 192 6.33 17.40 -1.29
C ALA A 192 6.74 17.44 0.18
N GLU A 193 7.93 17.97 0.45
CA GLU A 193 8.40 18.21 1.83
C GLU A 193 7.45 19.14 2.61
N GLU A 194 7.01 20.23 1.99
CA GLU A 194 6.14 21.22 2.63
C GLU A 194 4.82 21.40 1.88
N THR A 195 4.88 21.93 0.65
CA THR A 195 3.70 22.25 -0.16
C THR A 195 3.78 21.49 -1.48
N PRO A 196 2.82 20.60 -1.78
CA PRO A 196 2.81 19.85 -3.04
C PRO A 196 2.47 20.70 -4.26
N TYR A 197 2.91 20.22 -5.43
CA TYR A 197 2.59 20.83 -6.71
C TYR A 197 1.06 21.05 -6.86
N PRO A 198 0.62 22.25 -7.29
CA PRO A 198 -0.79 22.62 -7.34
C PRO A 198 -1.50 22.04 -8.57
N VAL A 199 -1.79 20.73 -8.56
CA VAL A 199 -2.43 20.00 -9.67
C VAL A 199 -3.75 20.61 -10.16
N CYS A 200 -4.44 21.39 -9.32
CA CYS A 200 -5.68 22.07 -9.69
C CYS A 200 -5.51 23.31 -10.58
N ALA A 201 -4.29 23.85 -10.67
CA ALA A 201 -3.96 24.92 -11.61
C ALA A 201 -3.67 24.39 -13.03
N ALA A 202 -3.49 23.08 -13.15
CA ALA A 202 -3.14 22.40 -14.40
C ALA A 202 -4.40 22.16 -15.25
N ASP A 203 -4.33 22.51 -16.54
CA ASP A 203 -5.45 22.36 -17.47
C ASP A 203 -5.73 20.88 -17.77
N ALA A 204 -6.96 20.53 -18.15
CA ALA A 204 -7.36 19.13 -18.36
C ALA A 204 -6.59 18.43 -19.49
N ASP A 205 -6.20 19.20 -20.50
CA ASP A 205 -5.48 18.79 -21.71
C ASP A 205 -3.97 19.05 -21.63
N GLU A 206 -3.49 19.63 -20.52
CA GLU A 206 -2.06 19.85 -20.35
C GLU A 206 -1.30 18.51 -20.25
N PRO A 207 -0.15 18.38 -20.93
CA PRO A 207 0.55 17.10 -21.04
C PRO A 207 1.03 16.57 -19.68
N SER A 208 0.97 15.24 -19.47
CA SER A 208 1.31 14.65 -18.17
C SER A 208 2.80 14.80 -17.86
N LEU A 209 3.66 14.90 -18.88
CA LEU A 209 5.10 15.13 -18.70
C LEU A 209 5.43 16.52 -18.18
N GLU A 210 4.58 17.52 -18.42
CA GLU A 210 4.83 18.90 -17.96
C GLU A 210 4.61 19.04 -16.45
N VAL A 211 3.53 18.44 -15.94
CA VAL A 211 3.29 18.35 -14.49
C VAL A 211 4.37 17.53 -13.80
N LEU A 212 4.74 16.38 -14.37
CA LEU A 212 5.83 15.57 -13.84
C LEU A 212 7.17 16.34 -13.83
N ARG A 213 7.48 17.11 -14.89
CA ARG A 213 8.69 17.93 -14.95
C ARG A 213 8.68 19.02 -13.87
N SER A 214 7.57 19.75 -13.74
CA SER A 214 7.44 20.86 -12.81
C SER A 214 7.44 20.40 -11.35
N ALA A 215 6.74 19.30 -11.03
CA ALA A 215 6.78 18.69 -9.71
C ALA A 215 8.20 18.21 -9.35
N SER A 216 8.90 17.59 -10.30
CA SER A 216 10.30 17.17 -10.12
C SER A 216 11.24 18.35 -9.87
N GLU A 217 11.04 19.48 -10.56
CA GLU A 217 11.81 20.71 -10.37
C GLU A 217 11.56 21.38 -9.01
N GLN A 218 10.35 21.21 -8.46
CA GLN A 218 9.98 21.65 -7.11
C GLN A 218 10.55 20.75 -6.01
N GLY A 219 10.99 19.53 -6.36
CA GLY A 219 11.52 18.53 -5.42
C GLY A 219 10.46 17.56 -4.90
N ASP A 220 9.26 17.56 -5.47
CA ASP A 220 8.22 16.59 -5.15
C ASP A 220 8.67 15.18 -5.54
N GLN A 221 8.33 14.21 -4.70
CA GLN A 221 8.45 12.79 -5.03
C GLN A 221 7.28 12.39 -5.91
N ILE A 222 7.57 11.74 -7.04
CA ILE A 222 6.60 11.43 -8.09
C ILE A 222 6.37 9.92 -8.12
N ILE A 223 5.16 9.50 -7.80
CA ILE A 223 4.80 8.09 -7.70
C ILE A 223 3.64 7.78 -8.64
N ALA A 224 3.81 6.77 -9.49
CA ALA A 224 2.71 6.27 -10.32
C ALA A 224 1.71 5.49 -9.45
N LEU A 225 0.42 5.85 -9.54
CA LEU A 225 -0.66 5.21 -8.77
C LEU A 225 -0.97 3.78 -9.20
N SER A 226 -0.51 3.35 -10.37
CA SER A 226 -0.66 1.96 -10.83
C SER A 226 0.37 1.59 -11.90
N PRO A 227 0.82 0.32 -11.98
CA PRO A 227 1.71 -0.11 -13.05
C PRO A 227 1.04 -0.15 -14.43
N PHE A 228 -0.30 -0.19 -14.49
CA PHE A 228 -1.00 -0.21 -15.78
C PHE A 228 -1.31 1.18 -16.34
N ALA A 229 -0.90 2.27 -15.71
CA ALA A 229 -1.11 3.63 -16.22
C ALA A 229 -0.63 3.77 -17.68
N TRP A 230 -1.49 4.23 -18.58
CA TRP A 230 -1.18 4.40 -20.01
C TRP A 230 0.11 5.17 -20.27
N ASP A 231 0.36 6.22 -19.50
CA ASP A 231 1.51 7.10 -19.62
C ASP A 231 2.74 6.60 -18.84
N LEU A 232 2.66 5.44 -18.16
CA LEU A 232 3.81 4.87 -17.46
C LEU A 232 5.06 4.77 -18.35
N PRO A 233 5.01 4.28 -19.60
CA PRO A 233 6.20 4.22 -20.44
C PRO A 233 6.81 5.59 -20.77
N LEU A 234 6.00 6.65 -20.71
CA LEU A 234 6.42 8.04 -20.93
C LEU A 234 7.10 8.56 -19.67
N TRP A 235 6.48 8.38 -18.50
CA TRP A 235 7.04 8.79 -17.21
C TRP A 235 8.40 8.12 -16.95
N ILE A 236 8.52 6.83 -17.26
CA ILE A 236 9.78 6.08 -17.17
C ILE A 236 10.87 6.70 -18.04
N ALA A 237 10.55 7.07 -19.29
CA ALA A 237 11.51 7.61 -20.25
C ALA A 237 12.10 8.97 -19.81
N THR A 238 11.45 9.68 -18.88
CA THR A 238 11.98 10.94 -18.32
C THR A 238 13.10 10.74 -17.30
N GLY A 239 13.16 9.55 -16.67
CA GLY A 239 14.03 9.30 -15.52
C GLY A 239 13.66 10.06 -14.24
N LYS A 240 12.43 10.61 -14.14
CA LYS A 240 11.95 11.41 -12.99
C LYS A 240 10.91 10.71 -12.12
N LEU A 241 10.54 9.47 -12.44
CA LEU A 241 9.59 8.69 -11.63
C LEU A 241 10.32 8.03 -10.46
N ASP A 242 9.92 8.32 -9.22
CA ASP A 242 10.61 7.85 -8.01
C ASP A 242 10.14 6.45 -7.57
N ALA A 243 8.85 6.12 -7.75
CA ALA A 243 8.31 4.81 -7.37
C ALA A 243 7.01 4.47 -8.12
N ILE A 244 6.54 3.23 -7.96
CA ILE A 244 5.26 2.76 -8.53
C ILE A 244 4.47 2.02 -7.46
N GLN A 245 3.19 2.34 -7.29
CA GLN A 245 2.29 1.58 -6.43
C GLN A 245 1.99 0.19 -7.01
N LEU A 246 2.82 -0.79 -6.65
CA LEU A 246 2.61 -2.18 -7.03
C LEU A 246 1.33 -2.74 -6.39
N ILE A 247 1.10 -2.39 -5.12
CA ILE A 247 -0.17 -2.65 -4.42
C ILE A 247 -0.94 -1.34 -4.31
N HIS A 248 -1.78 -1.08 -5.31
CA HIS A 248 -2.53 0.15 -5.43
C HIS A 248 -3.99 0.00 -4.95
N ARG A 249 -4.72 1.12 -4.93
CA ARG A 249 -6.09 1.29 -4.44
C ARG A 249 -7.17 0.34 -4.99
N HIS A 250 -6.88 -0.44 -6.02
CA HIS A 250 -7.80 -1.47 -6.54
C HIS A 250 -7.77 -2.75 -5.69
N ALA A 251 -6.67 -3.00 -4.97
CA ALA A 251 -6.58 -4.06 -3.99
C ALA A 251 -7.33 -3.64 -2.72
N LEU A 252 -8.59 -4.08 -2.60
CA LEU A 252 -9.42 -3.81 -1.42
C LEU A 252 -9.28 -4.93 -0.38
N VAL A 253 -9.67 -4.70 0.87
CA VAL A 253 -9.54 -5.66 1.98
C VAL A 253 -10.00 -7.08 1.62
N ASP A 254 -11.19 -7.24 1.03
CA ASP A 254 -11.81 -8.54 0.76
C ASP A 254 -12.43 -8.65 -0.64
N LYS A 255 -12.06 -7.75 -1.55
CA LYS A 255 -12.53 -7.68 -2.94
C LYS A 255 -11.53 -6.89 -3.79
N VAL A 256 -11.84 -6.70 -5.07
CA VAL A 256 -11.02 -5.93 -6.01
C VAL A 256 -11.90 -4.95 -6.78
N ILE A 257 -11.35 -3.78 -7.11
CA ILE A 257 -11.90 -2.95 -8.19
C ILE A 257 -11.43 -3.58 -9.50
N ASP A 258 -12.30 -4.31 -10.18
CA ASP A 258 -11.89 -5.20 -11.29
C ASP A 258 -11.78 -4.49 -12.66
N ASN A 259 -10.92 -3.48 -12.75
CA ASN A 259 -10.63 -2.74 -13.99
C ASN A 259 -9.21 -2.17 -14.01
N GLU A 260 -8.77 -1.72 -15.19
CA GLU A 260 -7.57 -0.92 -15.39
C GLU A 260 -7.98 0.49 -15.85
N GLU A 261 -8.85 1.16 -15.07
CA GLU A 261 -9.29 2.53 -15.37
C GLU A 261 -8.09 3.46 -15.57
N GLY A 262 -8.09 4.22 -16.68
CA GLY A 262 -6.96 5.08 -17.06
C GLY A 262 -5.72 4.34 -17.56
N GLY A 263 -5.79 3.04 -17.84
CA GLY A 263 -4.60 2.25 -18.16
C GLY A 263 -4.71 1.15 -19.21
N TYR A 264 -3.56 0.56 -19.47
CA TYR A 264 -3.33 -0.55 -20.38
C TYR A 264 -3.94 -1.84 -19.83
N ARG A 265 -4.96 -2.31 -20.55
CA ARG A 265 -5.84 -3.38 -20.09
C ARG A 265 -5.13 -4.73 -20.09
N ARG A 266 -5.44 -5.54 -19.07
CA ARG A 266 -4.95 -6.91 -19.01
C ARG A 266 -5.65 -7.81 -20.03
N ASP A 267 -4.96 -8.84 -20.50
CA ASP A 267 -5.63 -9.97 -21.14
C ASP A 267 -6.28 -10.84 -20.05
N LYS A 268 -7.62 -10.80 -19.97
CA LYS A 268 -8.40 -11.56 -18.99
C LYS A 268 -8.30 -13.07 -19.15
N LYS A 269 -7.78 -13.60 -20.25
CA LYS A 269 -7.47 -15.04 -20.40
C LYS A 269 -6.25 -15.43 -19.58
N PHE A 270 -5.22 -14.59 -19.55
CA PHE A 270 -3.99 -14.83 -18.79
C PHE A 270 -4.11 -14.33 -17.34
N TYR A 271 -4.88 -13.27 -17.11
CA TYR A 271 -5.09 -12.65 -15.81
C TYR A 271 -6.60 -12.60 -15.45
N PRO A 272 -7.23 -13.77 -15.23
CA PRO A 272 -8.66 -13.84 -14.95
C PRO A 272 -9.01 -13.50 -13.50
N GLY A 273 -10.29 -13.16 -13.30
CA GLY A 273 -10.92 -13.11 -11.99
C GLY A 273 -10.35 -12.06 -11.04
N ALA A 274 -10.65 -12.22 -9.76
CA ALA A 274 -10.40 -11.20 -8.74
C ALA A 274 -8.91 -10.98 -8.40
N MET A 275 -8.05 -11.93 -8.78
CA MET A 275 -6.59 -11.80 -8.66
C MET A 275 -5.95 -11.18 -9.91
N GLY A 276 -6.70 -11.07 -11.01
CA GLY A 276 -6.18 -10.71 -12.33
C GLY A 276 -5.54 -9.33 -12.36
N ASN A 277 -6.18 -8.33 -11.75
CA ASN A 277 -5.66 -6.97 -11.71
C ASN A 277 -4.30 -6.88 -10.99
N GLY A 278 -4.19 -7.42 -9.77
CA GLY A 278 -2.93 -7.40 -9.03
C GLY A 278 -1.81 -8.21 -9.70
N ARG A 279 -2.13 -9.37 -10.30
CA ARG A 279 -1.15 -10.15 -11.08
C ARG A 279 -0.70 -9.43 -12.34
N TRP A 280 -1.58 -8.65 -12.97
CA TRP A 280 -1.23 -7.84 -14.12
C TRP A 280 -0.30 -6.69 -13.74
N SER A 281 -0.63 -5.97 -12.67
CA SER A 281 0.23 -4.92 -12.09
C SER A 281 1.64 -5.43 -11.79
N GLU A 282 1.74 -6.63 -11.21
CA GLU A 282 3.03 -7.27 -10.93
C GLU A 282 3.77 -7.73 -12.21
N ALA A 283 3.07 -8.26 -13.20
CA ALA A 283 3.68 -8.63 -14.47
C ALA A 283 4.30 -7.43 -15.21
N ILE A 284 3.60 -6.28 -15.22
CA ILE A 284 4.13 -5.04 -15.79
C ILE A 284 5.36 -4.58 -14.99
N TYR A 285 5.28 -4.60 -13.66
CA TYR A 285 6.41 -4.24 -12.81
C TYR A 285 7.64 -5.12 -13.08
N HIS A 286 7.46 -6.44 -13.25
CA HIS A 286 8.54 -7.34 -13.63
C HIS A 286 9.13 -7.02 -15.01
N HIS A 287 8.31 -6.58 -15.98
CA HIS A 287 8.84 -6.11 -17.26
C HIS A 287 9.74 -4.87 -17.09
N LEU A 288 9.40 -3.92 -16.20
CA LEU A 288 10.27 -2.78 -15.91
C LEU A 288 11.61 -3.23 -15.32
N LEU A 289 11.59 -4.11 -14.31
CA LEU A 289 12.81 -4.65 -13.72
C LEU A 289 13.66 -5.41 -14.75
N ASN A 290 13.00 -6.14 -15.65
CA ASN A 290 13.65 -6.86 -16.75
C ASN A 290 14.21 -5.94 -17.84
N CYS A 291 13.83 -4.66 -17.87
CA CYS A 291 14.47 -3.64 -18.70
C CYS A 291 15.71 -3.02 -18.03
N GLY A 292 16.12 -3.53 -16.86
CA GLY A 292 17.25 -3.01 -16.08
C GLY A 292 16.91 -1.77 -15.26
N LEU A 293 15.62 -1.43 -15.13
CA LEU A 293 15.14 -0.25 -14.41
C LEU A 293 14.94 -0.60 -12.93
N GLN A 294 15.69 0.05 -12.05
CA GLN A 294 15.64 -0.18 -10.61
C GLN A 294 14.62 0.73 -9.93
N ILE A 295 13.33 0.55 -10.25
CA ILE A 295 12.26 1.38 -9.68
C ILE A 295 11.68 0.71 -8.43
N PRO A 296 11.67 1.41 -7.28
CA PRO A 296 11.08 0.90 -6.04
C PRO A 296 9.58 0.61 -6.16
N PRO A 297 9.11 -0.54 -5.64
CA PRO A 297 7.68 -0.79 -5.47
C PRO A 297 7.19 -0.11 -4.18
N VAL A 298 6.02 0.52 -4.23
CA VAL A 298 5.32 1.07 -3.06
C VAL A 298 3.88 0.58 -3.01
N ALA A 299 3.13 1.02 -2.01
CA ALA A 299 1.74 0.66 -1.83
C ALA A 299 0.92 1.86 -1.32
N GLY A 300 -0.36 1.86 -1.71
CA GLY A 300 -1.32 2.90 -1.35
C GLY A 300 -2.72 2.32 -1.23
N SER A 301 -3.42 2.63 -0.14
CA SER A 301 -4.75 2.05 0.14
C SER A 301 -5.87 2.71 -0.68
N GLY A 302 -5.72 3.99 -1.04
CA GLY A 302 -6.81 4.82 -1.58
C GLY A 302 -7.88 5.15 -0.54
N SER A 303 -7.55 5.05 0.74
CA SER A 303 -8.49 5.30 1.84
C SER A 303 -9.05 6.72 1.76
N GLY A 304 -10.38 6.85 1.87
CA GLY A 304 -11.11 8.11 1.68
C GLY A 304 -11.62 8.33 0.24
N ILE A 305 -11.06 7.59 -0.73
CA ILE A 305 -11.57 7.53 -2.12
C ILE A 305 -12.34 6.23 -2.35
N ASN A 306 -11.91 5.14 -1.72
CA ASN A 306 -12.54 3.83 -1.78
C ASN A 306 -12.91 3.32 -0.37
N GLY A 307 -13.39 2.09 -0.29
CA GLY A 307 -13.78 1.44 0.98
C GLY A 307 -12.62 0.82 1.77
N ASN A 308 -11.36 1.11 1.43
CA ASN A 308 -10.23 0.63 2.22
C ASN A 308 -10.06 1.48 3.47
N PRO A 309 -9.85 0.82 4.63
CA PRO A 309 -9.21 1.48 5.75
C PRO A 309 -7.78 1.93 5.45
N VAL A 310 -7.37 2.96 6.18
CA VAL A 310 -5.96 3.39 6.25
C VAL A 310 -5.05 2.20 6.59
N GLY A 311 -3.97 2.06 5.85
CA GLY A 311 -2.97 1.00 5.98
C GLY A 311 -3.36 -0.33 5.35
N THR A 312 -4.50 -0.46 4.66
CA THR A 312 -4.86 -1.75 4.02
C THR A 312 -3.76 -2.24 3.08
N ASN A 313 -3.24 -1.32 2.27
CA ASN A 313 -2.03 -1.51 1.47
C ASN A 313 -0.95 -0.63 2.09
N ARG A 314 0.25 -1.16 2.28
CA ARG A 314 1.32 -0.44 2.97
C ARG A 314 2.69 -0.85 2.47
N VAL A 315 3.64 0.06 2.60
CA VAL A 315 5.06 -0.15 2.34
C VAL A 315 5.82 0.03 3.65
N TYR A 316 6.73 -0.90 3.94
CA TYR A 316 7.72 -0.75 5.00
C TYR A 316 9.06 -0.37 4.37
N ALA A 317 9.69 0.70 4.83
CA ALA A 317 11.05 1.07 4.43
C ALA A 317 12.02 0.72 5.56
N TRP A 318 13.21 0.21 5.21
CA TRP A 318 14.26 -0.13 6.16
C TRP A 318 15.13 1.10 6.43
N CYS A 319 14.95 1.75 7.58
CA CYS A 319 15.71 2.93 8.00
C CYS A 319 16.74 2.60 9.09
N GLU A 320 17.17 1.34 9.17
CA GLU A 320 18.00 0.76 10.23
C GLU A 320 17.41 0.84 11.65
N ARG A 321 17.35 2.03 12.27
CA ARG A 321 16.88 2.16 13.67
C ARG A 321 16.14 3.46 14.00
N GLU A 322 16.43 4.57 13.35
CA GLU A 322 15.79 5.85 13.65
C GLU A 322 14.95 6.32 12.47
N PHE A 323 13.74 6.78 12.77
CA PHE A 323 12.88 7.37 11.76
C PHE A 323 13.21 8.85 11.57
N SER A 324 13.47 9.22 10.32
CA SER A 324 13.23 10.55 9.80
C SER A 324 12.55 10.42 8.45
N ARG A 325 11.82 11.46 8.04
CA ARG A 325 11.22 11.50 6.70
C ARG A 325 12.26 11.34 5.61
N GLU A 326 13.41 12.01 5.77
CA GLU A 326 14.55 11.92 4.87
C GLU A 326 15.07 10.47 4.76
N ALA A 327 15.39 9.83 5.89
CA ALA A 327 15.86 8.44 5.91
C ALA A 327 14.84 7.47 5.30
N TRP A 328 13.53 7.74 5.50
CA TRP A 328 12.46 6.95 4.89
C TRP A 328 12.46 7.04 3.36
N PHE A 329 12.60 8.25 2.80
CA PHE A 329 12.69 8.44 1.35
C PHE A 329 14.03 7.97 0.76
N ASP A 330 15.13 8.03 1.52
CA ASP A 330 16.41 7.45 1.11
C ASP A 330 16.35 5.92 1.01
N ALA A 331 15.75 5.27 2.01
CA ALA A 331 15.49 3.84 1.98
C ALA A 331 14.56 3.45 0.81
N LEU A 332 13.53 4.27 0.55
CA LEU A 332 12.66 4.09 -0.63
C LEU A 332 13.48 4.16 -1.92
N ARG A 333 14.28 5.22 -2.11
CA ARG A 333 15.12 5.41 -3.31
C ARG A 333 16.13 4.29 -3.51
N ALA A 334 16.66 3.72 -2.42
CA ALA A 334 17.53 2.56 -2.43
C ALA A 334 16.80 1.23 -2.70
N GLY A 335 15.46 1.22 -2.80
CA GLY A 335 14.66 0.01 -2.96
C GLY A 335 14.62 -0.88 -1.72
N GLN A 336 15.00 -0.35 -0.56
CA GLN A 336 15.06 -1.05 0.73
C GLN A 336 13.68 -1.15 1.37
N VAL A 337 12.76 -1.80 0.66
CA VAL A 337 11.33 -1.81 0.99
C VAL A 337 10.73 -3.20 1.02
N MET A 338 9.57 -3.32 1.65
CA MET A 338 8.62 -4.42 1.48
C MET A 338 7.22 -3.84 1.33
N VAL A 339 6.47 -4.31 0.34
CA VAL A 339 5.07 -3.92 0.13
C VAL A 339 4.14 -5.06 0.50
N THR A 340 3.02 -4.74 1.14
CA THR A 340 2.05 -5.75 1.60
C THR A 340 0.63 -5.21 1.71
N ASN A 341 -0.35 -6.09 1.49
CA ASN A 341 -1.74 -5.93 1.90
C ASN A 341 -2.24 -7.09 2.79
N GLY A 342 -1.30 -7.73 3.49
CA GLY A 342 -1.56 -8.85 4.37
C GLY A 342 -0.35 -9.23 5.21
N PRO A 343 0.47 -10.22 4.81
CA PRO A 343 1.54 -10.75 5.65
C PRO A 343 2.72 -9.80 5.81
N LEU A 344 3.52 -9.98 6.88
CA LEU A 344 4.74 -9.20 7.12
C LEU A 344 5.97 -10.05 6.82
N LEU A 345 6.63 -9.73 5.70
CA LEU A 345 7.79 -10.43 5.17
C LEU A 345 9.06 -9.60 5.35
N ARG A 346 10.12 -10.17 5.95
CA ARG A 346 11.44 -9.54 6.04
C ARG A 346 12.49 -10.53 5.57
N THR A 347 13.41 -10.05 4.74
CA THR A 347 14.52 -10.87 4.23
C THR A 347 15.84 -10.14 4.39
N ASN A 348 16.90 -10.92 4.46
CA ASN A 348 18.27 -10.44 4.43
C ASN A 348 19.11 -11.42 3.61
N VAL A 349 20.00 -10.91 2.76
CA VAL A 349 20.90 -11.72 1.95
C VAL A 349 22.31 -11.24 2.22
N GLU A 350 23.13 -12.10 2.81
CA GLU A 350 24.54 -11.82 3.11
C GLU A 350 24.76 -10.51 3.91
N GLY A 351 23.85 -10.18 4.83
CA GLY A 351 23.91 -8.97 5.63
C GLY A 351 23.17 -7.79 5.01
N HIS A 352 22.71 -7.88 3.76
CA HIS A 352 22.08 -6.78 3.04
C HIS A 352 20.54 -6.87 2.98
N PRO A 353 19.83 -5.73 3.13
CA PRO A 353 18.38 -5.63 2.93
C PRO A 353 18.02 -5.68 1.42
N PRO A 354 16.73 -5.81 1.07
CA PRO A 354 16.24 -5.60 -0.30
C PRO A 354 16.79 -4.31 -0.93
N GLY A 355 16.86 -4.22 -2.25
CA GLY A 355 17.41 -3.06 -2.97
C GLY A 355 18.92 -3.09 -3.16
N HIS A 356 19.64 -3.96 -2.46
CA HIS A 356 21.09 -4.10 -2.62
C HIS A 356 21.48 -4.64 -4.01
N VAL A 357 22.63 -4.18 -4.52
CA VAL A 357 23.22 -4.60 -5.79
C VAL A 357 24.49 -5.41 -5.54
N PHE A 358 24.41 -6.73 -5.73
CA PHE A 358 25.55 -7.63 -5.69
C PHE A 358 26.34 -7.57 -6.99
N SER A 359 27.66 -7.56 -6.90
CA SER A 359 28.56 -7.60 -8.06
C SER A 359 29.04 -9.03 -8.31
N LEU A 360 29.01 -9.47 -9.56
CA LEU A 360 29.48 -10.79 -10.00
C LEU A 360 30.65 -10.60 -10.98
N GLY A 361 31.76 -11.32 -10.77
CA GLY A 361 32.88 -11.35 -11.70
C GLY A 361 32.48 -11.92 -13.06
N ALA A 362 33.25 -11.58 -14.11
CA ALA A 362 33.02 -12.12 -15.44
C ALA A 362 33.16 -13.66 -15.45
N GLY A 363 32.09 -14.36 -15.86
CA GLY A 363 32.06 -15.83 -15.88
C GLY A 363 31.97 -16.49 -14.50
N GLU A 364 31.82 -15.71 -13.43
CA GLU A 364 31.61 -16.22 -12.08
C GLU A 364 30.18 -16.74 -11.89
N SER A 365 30.01 -17.68 -10.97
CA SER A 365 28.72 -18.13 -10.47
C SER A 365 28.72 -18.02 -8.96
N HIS A 366 27.63 -17.51 -8.39
CA HIS A 366 27.48 -17.33 -6.95
C HIS A 366 26.13 -17.86 -6.46
N ASP A 367 26.14 -18.52 -5.30
CA ASP A 367 24.95 -19.07 -4.65
C ASP A 367 24.55 -18.19 -3.46
N PHE A 368 23.45 -17.47 -3.61
CA PHE A 368 22.94 -16.61 -2.55
C PHE A 368 22.10 -17.41 -1.55
N GLN A 369 22.41 -17.24 -0.25
CA GLN A 369 21.58 -17.74 0.83
C GLN A 369 20.66 -16.62 1.34
N ILE A 370 19.35 -16.85 1.21
CA ILE A 370 18.33 -15.91 1.70
C ILE A 370 17.97 -16.27 3.14
N SER A 371 18.12 -15.31 4.05
CA SER A 371 17.60 -15.36 5.41
C SER A 371 16.20 -14.77 5.45
N LEU A 372 15.30 -15.40 6.20
CA LEU A 372 13.87 -15.08 6.23
C LEU A 372 13.36 -14.93 7.66
N SER A 373 12.65 -13.83 7.89
CA SER A 373 11.77 -13.63 9.05
C SER A 373 10.36 -13.36 8.56
N LEU A 374 9.41 -14.23 8.92
CA LEU A 374 8.01 -14.14 8.51
C LEU A 374 7.12 -14.04 9.74
N THR A 375 6.25 -13.01 9.77
CA THR A 375 5.22 -12.88 10.80
C THR A 375 3.85 -12.99 10.14
N PHE A 376 3.01 -13.88 10.69
CA PHE A 376 1.68 -14.13 10.19
C PHE A 376 0.71 -13.06 10.67
N TYR A 377 -0.06 -12.49 9.74
CA TYR A 377 -1.24 -11.70 10.03
C TYR A 377 -2.47 -12.59 9.87
N GLU A 378 -3.31 -12.73 10.90
CA GLU A 378 -4.36 -13.76 10.95
C GLU A 378 -5.41 -13.64 9.84
N LYS A 379 -5.69 -12.42 9.36
CA LYS A 379 -6.59 -12.20 8.21
C LYS A 379 -5.98 -12.58 6.87
N ALA A 380 -4.68 -12.89 6.85
CA ALA A 380 -3.86 -13.10 5.65
C ALA A 380 -2.92 -14.29 5.87
N ALA A 381 -3.50 -15.46 6.18
CA ALA A 381 -2.73 -16.69 6.39
C ALA A 381 -1.89 -17.00 5.14
N VAL A 382 -0.57 -16.94 5.31
CA VAL A 382 0.38 -17.29 4.25
C VAL A 382 0.21 -18.78 3.94
N GLU A 383 0.10 -19.12 2.65
CA GLU A 383 -0.01 -20.49 2.17
C GLU A 383 1.37 -21.01 1.75
N TYR A 384 2.12 -20.20 1.01
CA TYR A 384 3.44 -20.52 0.51
C TYR A 384 4.28 -19.27 0.26
N LEU A 385 5.59 -19.48 0.15
CA LEU A 385 6.55 -18.48 -0.27
C LEU A 385 7.01 -18.77 -1.70
N GLU A 386 7.39 -17.73 -2.42
CA GLU A 386 8.05 -17.84 -3.72
C GLU A 386 9.36 -17.06 -3.71
N ILE A 387 10.35 -17.63 -4.39
CA ILE A 387 11.55 -16.92 -4.80
C ILE A 387 11.38 -16.63 -6.28
N LEU A 388 11.34 -15.35 -6.61
CA LEU A 388 11.27 -14.83 -7.97
C LEU A 388 12.68 -14.56 -8.47
N LYS A 389 12.99 -14.93 -9.72
CA LYS A 389 14.21 -14.56 -10.43
C LYS A 389 13.82 -14.09 -11.82
N ASP A 390 14.18 -12.86 -12.16
CA ASP A 390 13.91 -12.23 -13.47
C ASP A 390 12.43 -12.32 -13.92
N GLY A 391 11.52 -12.26 -12.95
CA GLY A 391 10.07 -12.33 -13.16
C GLY A 391 9.48 -13.75 -13.17
N HIS A 392 10.30 -14.78 -12.96
CA HIS A 392 9.88 -16.18 -12.92
C HIS A 392 9.96 -16.75 -11.50
N VAL A 393 8.96 -17.55 -11.12
CA VAL A 393 9.00 -18.32 -9.86
C VAL A 393 9.98 -19.48 -10.03
N VAL A 394 11.15 -19.41 -9.37
CA VAL A 394 12.17 -20.47 -9.41
C VAL A 394 12.04 -21.45 -8.24
N HIS A 395 11.46 -21.00 -7.13
CA HIS A 395 11.09 -21.86 -6.03
C HIS A 395 9.72 -21.48 -5.50
N GLN A 396 8.89 -22.49 -5.24
CA GLN A 396 7.64 -22.38 -4.50
C GLN A 396 7.74 -23.27 -3.25
N ILE A 397 7.59 -22.68 -2.07
CA ILE A 397 7.95 -23.30 -0.80
C ILE A 397 6.74 -23.23 0.13
N ARG A 398 6.13 -24.37 0.44
CA ARG A 398 5.03 -24.41 1.41
C ARG A 398 5.60 -24.23 2.82
N LEU A 399 4.82 -23.61 3.70
CA LEU A 399 5.26 -23.35 5.08
C LEU A 399 5.63 -24.62 5.86
N ARG A 400 4.94 -25.73 5.59
CA ARG A 400 5.26 -27.02 6.19
C ARG A 400 6.67 -27.51 5.79
N ASP A 401 7.05 -27.29 4.54
CA ASP A 401 8.33 -27.74 3.98
C ASP A 401 9.45 -26.82 4.50
N LEU A 402 9.17 -25.52 4.64
CA LEU A 402 10.04 -24.55 5.31
C LEU A 402 10.33 -24.94 6.76
N ALA A 403 9.30 -25.34 7.52
CA ALA A 403 9.45 -25.80 8.90
C ALA A 403 10.30 -27.07 9.01
N GLN A 404 10.10 -28.03 8.09
CA GLN A 404 10.93 -29.25 8.01
C GLN A 404 12.40 -28.93 7.70
N ASN A 405 12.65 -27.90 6.89
CA ASN A 405 13.99 -27.41 6.56
C ASN A 405 14.53 -26.39 7.58
N GLN A 406 14.00 -26.37 8.81
CA GLN A 406 14.46 -25.49 9.90
C GLN A 406 14.45 -24.00 9.52
N GLY A 407 13.48 -23.58 8.70
CA GLY A 407 13.36 -22.19 8.25
C GLY A 407 14.30 -21.80 7.10
N ARG A 408 15.10 -22.73 6.56
CA ARG A 408 16.06 -22.43 5.49
C ARG A 408 15.42 -22.45 4.12
N LEU A 409 15.62 -21.37 3.37
CA LEU A 409 15.26 -21.27 1.96
C LEU A 409 16.31 -21.96 1.07
N PRO A 410 15.93 -22.48 -0.11
CA PRO A 410 16.87 -22.96 -1.11
C PRO A 410 17.90 -21.90 -1.51
N LEU A 411 19.11 -22.34 -1.86
CA LEU A 411 20.12 -21.47 -2.47
C LEU A 411 19.64 -20.96 -3.82
N LEU A 412 20.00 -19.72 -4.14
CA LEU A 412 19.67 -19.08 -5.40
C LEU A 412 20.93 -18.76 -6.20
N THR A 413 21.17 -19.52 -7.26
CA THR A 413 22.35 -19.36 -8.11
C THR A 413 22.16 -18.24 -9.14
N PHE A 414 23.18 -17.39 -9.27
CA PHE A 414 23.35 -16.45 -10.38
C PHE A 414 24.70 -16.66 -11.07
N ASN A 415 24.68 -16.60 -12.40
CA ASN A 415 25.84 -16.67 -13.28
C ASN A 415 25.84 -15.54 -14.33
N SER A 416 24.92 -14.59 -14.20
CA SER A 416 24.72 -13.44 -15.07
C SER A 416 23.98 -12.34 -14.30
N SER A 417 23.89 -11.14 -14.89
CA SER A 417 23.07 -10.08 -14.34
C SER A 417 21.59 -10.48 -14.25
N GLY A 418 20.89 -9.94 -13.27
CA GLY A 418 19.46 -10.16 -13.06
C GLY A 418 18.99 -9.57 -11.75
N TRP A 419 17.80 -9.98 -11.33
CA TRP A 419 17.23 -9.59 -10.05
C TRP A 419 16.43 -10.74 -9.44
N PHE A 420 16.23 -10.67 -8.13
CA PHE A 420 15.35 -11.59 -7.42
C PHE A 420 14.58 -10.90 -6.31
N ALA A 421 13.44 -11.49 -5.94
CA ALA A 421 12.61 -11.02 -4.85
C ALA A 421 11.99 -12.21 -4.13
N VAL A 422 11.59 -12.01 -2.86
CA VAL A 422 10.84 -13.01 -2.11
C VAL A 422 9.41 -12.53 -1.96
N ARG A 423 8.47 -13.43 -2.19
CA ARG A 423 7.04 -13.18 -2.10
C ARG A 423 6.37 -14.14 -1.13
N ALA A 424 5.46 -13.64 -0.31
CA ALA A 424 4.59 -14.42 0.56
C ALA A 424 3.16 -14.35 0.04
N MET A 425 2.60 -15.50 -0.32
CA MET A 425 1.26 -15.62 -0.92
C MET A 425 0.25 -16.12 0.11
N THR A 426 -0.94 -15.53 0.14
CA THR A 426 -2.05 -16.02 0.96
C THR A 426 -3.00 -16.91 0.16
N SER A 427 -3.86 -17.66 0.85
CA SER A 427 -4.90 -18.46 0.22
C SER A 427 -6.14 -17.65 -0.18
N ASN A 428 -6.09 -16.31 -0.12
CA ASN A 428 -7.24 -15.46 -0.43
C ASN A 428 -7.47 -15.38 -1.93
N THR A 429 -8.68 -15.74 -2.37
CA THR A 429 -9.07 -15.72 -3.78
C THR A 429 -10.00 -14.56 -4.13
N LYS A 430 -10.38 -13.72 -3.16
CA LYS A 430 -11.27 -12.57 -3.37
C LYS A 430 -10.54 -11.33 -3.87
N ASN A 431 -9.22 -11.30 -3.71
CA ASN A 431 -8.31 -10.28 -4.23
C ASN A 431 -6.90 -10.90 -4.37
N TYR A 432 -5.95 -10.16 -4.95
CA TYR A 432 -4.54 -10.55 -4.94
C TYR A 432 -3.88 -10.07 -3.64
N GLN A 433 -3.84 -10.94 -2.64
CA GLN A 433 -3.26 -10.63 -1.33
C GLN A 433 -1.90 -11.29 -1.14
N PHE A 434 -0.88 -10.48 -0.87
CA PHE A 434 0.51 -10.92 -0.78
C PHE A 434 1.39 -9.88 -0.09
N ALA A 435 2.63 -10.28 0.19
CA ALA A 435 3.73 -9.37 0.44
C ALA A 435 4.89 -9.69 -0.50
N THR A 436 5.61 -8.69 -0.97
CA THR A 436 6.86 -8.88 -1.71
C THR A 436 7.92 -7.90 -1.22
N THR A 437 9.16 -8.35 -1.19
CA THR A 437 10.31 -7.48 -0.96
C THR A 437 10.50 -6.57 -2.17
N GLY A 438 11.21 -5.46 -1.98
CA GLY A 438 11.94 -4.82 -3.07
C GLY A 438 12.89 -5.82 -3.74
N PRO A 439 13.25 -5.63 -5.01
CA PRO A 439 14.18 -6.52 -5.69
C PRO A 439 15.58 -6.40 -5.09
N TYR A 440 16.28 -7.52 -4.97
CA TYR A 440 17.74 -7.57 -4.92
C TYR A 440 18.26 -7.65 -6.35
N TYR A 441 19.40 -7.02 -6.62
CA TYR A 441 20.00 -6.99 -7.95
C TYR A 441 21.33 -7.72 -7.96
N VAL A 442 21.64 -8.38 -9.08
CA VAL A 442 22.94 -8.97 -9.35
C VAL A 442 23.43 -8.39 -10.67
N GLN A 443 24.63 -7.84 -10.68
CA GLN A 443 25.24 -7.25 -11.87
C GLN A 443 26.56 -7.95 -12.17
N SER A 444 26.64 -8.59 -13.32
CA SER A 444 27.90 -9.02 -13.92
C SER A 444 28.47 -7.87 -14.75
N GLU A 445 29.77 -7.62 -14.62
CA GLU A 445 30.48 -6.56 -15.35
C GLU A 445 29.85 -5.16 -15.23
N TYR A 446 29.22 -4.86 -14.07
CA TYR A 446 28.52 -3.60 -13.80
C TYR A 446 27.37 -3.29 -14.78
N GLN A 447 26.84 -4.30 -15.47
CA GLN A 447 25.71 -4.14 -16.38
C GLN A 447 24.43 -4.75 -15.79
N PRO A 448 23.28 -4.07 -15.87
CA PRO A 448 22.01 -4.67 -15.51
C PRO A 448 21.56 -5.72 -16.54
N ARG A 449 20.61 -6.57 -16.16
CA ARG A 449 19.88 -7.42 -17.11
C ARG A 449 18.91 -6.57 -17.93
N VAL A 450 19.00 -6.65 -19.25
CA VAL A 450 18.07 -5.96 -20.17
C VAL A 450 17.50 -6.97 -21.15
N SER A 451 16.22 -7.31 -20.97
CA SER A 451 15.48 -8.28 -21.79
C SER A 451 14.86 -7.62 -23.00
N ARG A 452 15.21 -8.14 -24.18
CA ARG A 452 14.67 -7.71 -25.47
C ARG A 452 13.14 -7.78 -25.48
N ARG A 453 12.56 -8.88 -24.99
CA ARG A 453 11.12 -9.09 -24.89
C ARG A 453 10.43 -8.08 -23.99
N SER A 454 11.05 -7.71 -22.87
CA SER A 454 10.46 -6.75 -21.93
C SER A 454 10.53 -5.32 -22.47
N VAL A 455 11.61 -4.96 -23.17
CA VAL A 455 11.67 -3.68 -23.88
C VAL A 455 10.65 -3.65 -25.02
N GLN A 456 10.53 -4.73 -25.79
CA GLN A 456 9.54 -4.85 -26.86
C GLN A 456 8.10 -4.73 -26.33
N PHE A 457 7.81 -5.26 -25.15
CA PHE A 457 6.52 -5.10 -24.49
C PHE A 457 6.13 -3.61 -24.31
N PHE A 458 7.06 -2.75 -23.92
CA PHE A 458 6.80 -1.31 -23.79
C PHE A 458 6.77 -0.58 -25.14
N LEU A 459 7.53 -1.03 -26.14
CA LEU A 459 7.41 -0.50 -27.51
C LEU A 459 6.03 -0.82 -28.11
N ASP A 460 5.55 -2.06 -27.94
CA ASP A 460 4.21 -2.48 -28.37
C ASP A 460 3.13 -1.70 -27.62
N TRP A 461 3.35 -1.43 -26.32
CA TRP A 461 2.47 -0.57 -25.53
C TRP A 461 2.37 0.83 -26.14
N LEU A 462 3.49 1.47 -26.50
CA LEU A 462 3.48 2.79 -27.15
C LEU A 462 2.67 2.75 -28.46
N ASP A 463 2.78 1.69 -29.26
CA ASP A 463 1.97 1.53 -30.49
C ASP A 463 0.46 1.40 -30.20
N VAL A 464 0.08 0.80 -29.08
CA VAL A 464 -1.33 0.76 -28.66
C VAL A 464 -1.76 2.13 -28.11
N ALA A 465 -0.92 2.79 -27.31
CA ALA A 465 -1.21 4.11 -26.76
C ALA A 465 -1.38 5.17 -27.85
N GLU A 466 -0.55 5.18 -28.91
CA GLU A 466 -0.72 6.08 -30.06
C GLU A 466 -2.10 5.92 -30.73
N ARG A 467 -2.66 4.70 -30.72
CA ARG A 467 -4.01 4.44 -31.26
C ARG A 467 -5.11 4.85 -30.29
N GLU A 468 -4.94 4.60 -29.00
CA GLU A 468 -5.88 5.00 -27.95
C GLU A 468 -6.04 6.53 -27.90
N PHE A 469 -4.93 7.27 -28.03
CA PHE A 469 -4.88 8.73 -27.95
C PHE A 469 -4.80 9.42 -29.32
N ALA A 470 -5.18 8.75 -30.42
CA ALA A 470 -5.06 9.31 -31.77
C ALA A 470 -5.85 10.63 -31.99
N GLY A 471 -6.86 10.90 -31.15
CA GLY A 471 -7.63 12.15 -31.15
C GLY A 471 -6.99 13.31 -30.37
N ASP A 472 -5.88 13.05 -29.67
CA ASP A 472 -5.16 14.00 -28.84
C ASP A 472 -3.73 14.17 -29.38
N GLN A 473 -3.49 15.31 -30.03
CA GLN A 473 -2.21 15.61 -30.66
C GLN A 473 -1.10 15.82 -29.63
N ALA A 474 -1.41 16.40 -28.47
CA ALA A 474 -0.44 16.63 -27.41
C ALA A 474 0.02 15.28 -26.84
N ALA A 475 -0.93 14.39 -26.53
CA ALA A 475 -0.66 13.03 -26.10
C ALA A 475 0.19 12.26 -27.11
N THR A 476 -0.20 12.30 -28.38
CA THR A 476 0.53 11.62 -29.46
C THR A 476 1.98 12.11 -29.57
N ASN A 477 2.22 13.40 -29.34
CA ASN A 477 3.58 13.95 -29.36
C ASN A 477 4.43 13.44 -28.19
N GLU A 478 3.88 13.36 -26.97
CA GLU A 478 4.59 12.80 -25.81
C GLU A 478 4.93 11.31 -26.01
N ILE A 479 3.98 10.53 -26.52
CA ILE A 479 4.17 9.09 -26.79
C ILE A 479 5.33 8.89 -27.78
N LYS A 480 5.36 9.69 -28.86
CA LYS A 480 6.47 9.68 -29.83
C LYS A 480 7.79 10.11 -29.22
N ALA A 481 7.78 11.09 -28.32
CA ALA A 481 8.98 11.58 -27.63
C ALA A 481 9.58 10.55 -26.66
N ALA A 482 8.78 9.63 -26.10
CA ALA A 482 9.25 8.57 -25.24
C ALA A 482 9.91 7.40 -26.01
N ARG A 483 9.53 7.16 -27.27
CA ARG A 483 9.99 6.01 -28.06
C ARG A 483 11.52 5.89 -28.20
N PRO A 484 12.30 6.97 -28.44
CA PRO A 484 13.76 6.88 -28.54
C PRO A 484 14.43 6.26 -27.32
N PHE A 485 13.95 6.55 -26.11
CA PHE A 485 14.48 5.96 -24.88
C PHE A 485 14.38 4.42 -24.92
N TRP A 486 13.21 3.90 -25.29
CA TRP A 486 12.97 2.46 -25.36
C TRP A 486 13.75 1.79 -26.50
N LEU A 487 13.95 2.45 -27.63
CA LEU A 487 14.79 1.94 -28.71
C LEU A 487 16.26 1.83 -28.29
N VAL A 488 16.78 2.81 -27.54
CA VAL A 488 18.15 2.75 -26.98
C VAL A 488 18.29 1.60 -25.98
N LEU A 489 17.26 1.35 -25.14
CA LEU A 489 17.27 0.17 -24.28
C LEU A 489 17.22 -1.14 -25.07
N LEU A 490 16.51 -1.18 -26.20
CA LEU A 490 16.42 -2.37 -27.04
C LEU A 490 17.79 -2.73 -27.66
N GLU A 491 18.58 -1.72 -28.04
CA GLU A 491 19.95 -1.89 -28.53
C GLU A 491 20.91 -2.42 -27.44
N LYS A 492 20.62 -2.10 -26.17
CA LYS A 492 21.39 -2.57 -25.00
C LYS A 492 20.94 -3.93 -24.47
N ALA A 493 19.94 -4.57 -25.08
CA ALA A 493 19.43 -5.86 -24.62
C ALA A 493 20.53 -6.93 -24.62
N ASN A 494 20.71 -7.60 -23.49
CA ASN A 494 21.73 -8.63 -23.27
C ASN A 494 21.13 -10.02 -22.98
N THR A 495 19.80 -10.12 -23.03
CA THR A 495 19.04 -11.37 -22.94
C THR A 495 17.75 -11.24 -23.75
N GLU A 496 17.16 -12.38 -24.09
CA GLU A 496 15.85 -12.43 -24.72
C GLU A 496 14.73 -11.87 -23.83
#